data_AF-A0A7Y8IF31-F1
#
_entry.id   AF-A0A7Y8IF31-F1
#
_cell.length_a   1.000
_cell.length_b   1.000
_cell.length_c   1.000
_cell.angle_alpha   90.00
_cell.angle_beta   90.00
_cell.angle_gamma   90.00
#
_symmetry.space_group_name_H-M   'P 1'
#
loop_
_entity.id
_entity.type
_entity.pdbx_description
1 polymer ?
#
loop_
_entity_poly.entity_id
_entity_poly.type
_entity_poly.pdbx_seq_one_letter_code
_entity_poly.pdbx_strand_id
1 'polypeptide(L)'
;MKKDRIDLTDCVEVRIVTTGYTRPGAQNAEAEVNRLLKEGWILLETYTTCYGNTPPLSSQQEVHFVLGKREKELVHQEQPANALNA
;
A
#
# COMPACT_ATOMS: atom_id res chain seq x y z
N MET A 1 16.40 11.49 10.86
CA MET A 1 16.13 10.03 10.78
C MET A 1 16.98 9.48 9.64
N LYS A 2 17.83 8.49 9.91
CA LYS A 2 18.58 7.82 8.84
C LYS A 2 17.56 7.00 8.05
N LYS A 3 17.35 7.32 6.77
CA LYS A 3 16.63 6.43 5.85
C LYS A 3 17.55 5.22 5.66
N ASP A 4 17.33 4.16 6.42
CA ASP A 4 17.91 2.88 6.09
C ASP A 4 17.52 2.58 4.64
N ARG A 5 18.52 2.32 3.80
CA ARG A 5 18.30 1.95 2.39
C ARG A 5 17.67 0.57 2.41
N ILE A 6 16.34 0.53 2.44
CA ILE A 6 15.57 -0.69 2.24
C ILE A 6 15.92 -1.16 0.82
N ASP A 7 16.51 -2.33 0.73
CA ASP A 7 16.71 -3.02 -0.55
C ASP A 7 15.34 -3.44 -1.07
N LEU A 8 14.88 -2.77 -2.14
CA LEU A 8 13.57 -2.94 -2.75
C LEU A 8 13.56 -4.02 -3.84
N THR A 9 14.71 -4.65 -4.13
CA THR A 9 14.86 -5.59 -5.25
C THR A 9 13.93 -6.81 -5.13
N ASP A 10 13.57 -7.20 -3.89
CA ASP A 10 12.70 -8.34 -3.58
C ASP A 10 11.37 -7.93 -2.91
N CYS A 11 10.90 -6.69 -3.14
CA CYS A 11 9.65 -6.17 -2.58
C CYS A 11 8.49 -6.30 -3.56
N VAL A 12 7.39 -6.89 -3.10
CA VAL A 12 6.10 -6.78 -3.77
C VAL A 12 5.50 -5.43 -3.41
N GLU A 13 5.03 -4.69 -4.41
CA GLU A 13 4.46 -3.35 -4.24
C GLU A 13 2.94 -3.37 -4.38
N VAL A 14 2.25 -2.62 -3.52
CA VAL A 14 0.82 -2.32 -3.63
C VAL A 14 0.64 -0.80 -3.66
N ARG A 15 -0.18 -0.33 -4.59
CA ARG A 15 -0.51 1.09 -4.74
C ARG A 15 -1.96 1.34 -4.36
N ILE A 16 -2.18 2.17 -3.35
CA ILE A 16 -3.52 2.65 -2.97
C ILE A 16 -3.67 4.07 -3.49
N VAL A 17 -4.71 4.32 -4.26
CA VAL A 17 -5.01 5.63 -4.85
C VAL A 17 -6.32 6.14 -4.27
N THR A 18 -6.34 7.39 -3.83
CA THR A 18 -7.56 8.06 -3.37
C THR A 18 -7.74 9.41 -4.02
N THR A 19 -8.96 9.70 -4.48
CA THR A 19 -9.30 10.94 -5.17
C THR A 19 -9.97 11.92 -4.22
N GLY A 20 -9.42 13.13 -4.11
CA GLY A 20 -10.00 14.24 -3.35
C GLY A 20 -9.97 14.06 -1.83
N TYR A 21 -9.87 15.17 -1.10
CA TYR A 21 -10.03 15.22 0.36
C TYR A 21 -11.47 14.94 0.84
N THR A 22 -12.33 14.35 0.00
CA THR A 22 -13.71 14.01 0.39
C THR A 22 -13.67 12.90 1.44
N ARG A 23 -14.23 13.20 2.62
CA ARG A 23 -14.12 12.41 3.85
C ARG A 23 -14.26 10.88 3.68
N PRO A 24 -15.17 10.33 2.85
CA PRO A 24 -15.29 8.87 2.74
C PRO A 24 -14.11 8.20 2.02
N GLY A 25 -13.64 8.78 0.90
CA GLY A 25 -12.55 8.21 0.10
C GLY A 25 -11.20 8.27 0.82
N ALA A 26 -10.96 9.34 1.58
CA ALA A 26 -9.78 9.48 2.41
C ALA A 26 -9.77 8.49 3.58
N GLN A 27 -10.91 8.30 4.26
CA GLN A 27 -11.03 7.35 5.37
C GLN A 27 -10.81 5.90 4.94
N ASN A 28 -11.33 5.51 3.77
CA ASN A 28 -11.14 4.16 3.25
C ASN A 28 -9.67 3.88 2.90
N ALA A 29 -9.01 4.84 2.24
CA ALA A 29 -7.60 4.71 1.91
C ALA A 29 -6.72 4.68 3.16
N GLU A 30 -7.01 5.54 4.14
CA GLU A 30 -6.32 5.54 5.44
C GLU A 30 -6.50 4.21 6.18
N ALA A 31 -7.72 3.67 6.23
CA ALA A 31 -7.99 2.39 6.88
C ALA A 31 -7.21 1.25 6.22
N GLU A 32 -7.14 1.23 4.89
CA GLU A 32 -6.43 0.20 4.14
C GLU A 32 -4.90 0.31 4.29
N VAL A 33 -4.35 1.52 4.19
CA VAL A 33 -2.92 1.77 4.46
C VAL A 33 -2.58 1.31 5.88
N ASN A 34 -3.39 1.67 6.88
CA ASN A 34 -3.18 1.26 8.26
C ASN A 34 -3.31 -0.25 8.47
N ARG A 35 -4.18 -0.94 7.74
CA ARG A 35 -4.29 -2.41 7.76
C ARG A 35 -3.00 -3.05 7.24
N LEU A 36 -2.51 -2.60 6.08
CA LEU A 36 -1.28 -3.13 5.49
C LEU A 36 -0.06 -2.86 6.38
N LEU A 37 0.05 -1.67 6.98
CA LEU A 37 1.11 -1.37 7.94
C LEU A 37 1.10 -2.32 9.15
N LYS A 38 -0.09 -2.69 9.66
CA LYS A 38 -0.22 -3.69 10.73
C LYS A 38 0.16 -5.10 10.28
N GLU A 39 -0.01 -5.42 9.01
CA GLU A 39 0.39 -6.69 8.39
C GLU A 39 1.89 -6.75 8.02
N GLY A 40 2.66 -5.73 8.41
CA GLY A 40 4.10 -5.67 8.19
C GLY A 40 4.51 -5.08 6.84
N TRP A 41 3.57 -4.50 6.08
CA TRP A 41 3.94 -3.73 4.90
C TRP A 41 4.64 -2.43 5.32
N ILE A 42 5.53 -1.95 4.46
CA ILE A 42 6.33 -0.74 4.69
C ILE A 42 5.86 0.34 3.72
N LEU A 43 5.54 1.53 4.23
CA LEU A 43 5.28 2.68 3.37
C LEU A 43 6.58 3.15 2.70
N LEU A 44 6.68 2.97 1.39
CA LEU A 44 7.86 3.32 0.59
C LEU A 44 7.79 4.76 0.13
N GLU A 45 6.63 5.16 -0.40
CA GLU A 45 6.44 6.48 -1.00
C GLU A 45 5.00 6.97 -0.83
N THR A 46 4.86 8.29 -0.76
CA THR A 46 3.57 8.97 -0.89
C THR A 46 3.76 10.17 -1.79
N TYR A 47 2.97 10.24 -2.87
CA TYR A 47 3.00 11.34 -3.82
C TYR A 47 1.59 11.68 -4.29
N THR A 48 1.44 12.87 -4.86
CA THR A 48 0.17 13.33 -5.39
C THR A 48 0.25 13.55 -6.89
N THR A 49 -0.84 13.24 -7.58
CA THR A 49 -0.99 13.55 -9.01
C THR A 49 -2.25 14.36 -9.23
N CYS A 50 -2.20 15.21 -10.25
CA CYS A 50 -3.39 15.86 -10.81
C CYS A 50 -3.66 15.23 -12.17
N TYR A 51 -4.90 15.27 -12.64
CA TYR A 51 -5.26 14.87 -14.01
C TYR A 51 -5.05 13.38 -14.34
N GLY A 52 -5.15 12.47 -13.35
CA GLY A 52 -5.00 11.02 -13.56
C GLY A 52 -6.11 10.37 -14.40
N ASN A 53 -7.28 11.01 -14.48
CA ASN A 53 -8.43 10.52 -15.24
C ASN A 53 -8.43 11.04 -16.69
N THR A 54 -8.98 10.25 -17.62
CA THR A 54 -9.25 10.69 -19.00
C THR A 54 -10.77 10.63 -19.25
N PRO A 55 -11.47 11.77 -19.44
CA PRO A 55 -10.94 13.13 -19.52
C PRO A 55 -10.51 13.70 -18.14
N PRO A 56 -9.49 14.58 -18.12
CA PRO A 56 -8.93 15.09 -16.87
C PRO A 56 -9.89 16.05 -16.18
N LEU A 57 -10.36 15.65 -14.99
CA LEU A 57 -11.11 16.53 -14.10
C LEU A 57 -10.12 17.46 -13.41
N SER A 58 -10.10 18.73 -13.82
CA SER A 58 -9.07 19.72 -13.44
C SER A 58 -8.97 20.02 -11.95
N SER A 59 -9.98 19.65 -11.16
CA SER A 59 -10.04 19.83 -9.71
C SER A 59 -9.78 18.55 -8.90
N GLN A 60 -9.53 17.40 -9.55
CA GLN A 60 -9.34 16.13 -8.87
C GLN A 60 -7.85 15.87 -8.63
N GLN A 61 -7.45 15.97 -7.36
CA GLN A 61 -6.14 15.52 -6.88
C GLN A 61 -6.24 14.08 -6.41
N GLU A 62 -5.24 13.28 -6.76
CA GLU A 62 -5.08 11.91 -6.31
C GLU A 62 -3.89 11.84 -5.36
N VAL A 63 -4.06 11.09 -4.27
CA VAL A 63 -2.96 10.72 -3.36
C VAL A 63 -2.65 9.25 -3.57
N HIS A 64 -1.38 8.94 -3.79
CA HIS A 64 -0.87 7.61 -4.02
C HIS A 64 -0.04 7.19 -2.82
N PHE A 65 -0.37 6.04 -2.24
CA PHE A 65 0.42 5.38 -1.21
C PHE A 65 1.04 4.13 -1.82
N VAL A 66 2.37 4.07 -1.85
CA VAL A 66 3.12 2.90 -2.33
C VAL A 66 3.65 2.16 -1.12
N LEU A 67 3.19 0.92 -0.94
CA LEU A 67 3.61 0.04 0.14
C LEU A 67 4.38 -1.15 -0.43
N GLY A 68 5.46 -1.54 0.24
CA GLY A 68 6.27 -2.70 -0.10
C GLY A 68 6.24 -3.74 1.00
N LYS A 69 6.28 -5.02 0.63
CA LYS A 69 6.53 -6.14 1.56
C LYS A 69 7.50 -7.12 0.94
N ARG A 70 8.43 -7.65 1.73
CA ARG A 70 9.42 -8.62 1.25
C ARG A 70 8.73 -9.92 0.88
N GLU A 71 9.05 -10.49 -0.28
CA GLU A 71 8.44 -11.76 -0.73
C GLU A 71 8.57 -12.89 0.29
N LYS A 72 9.73 -12.99 0.97
CA LYS A 72 9.97 -14.00 2.01
C LYS A 72 8.99 -13.93 3.19
N GLU A 73 8.42 -12.76 3.46
CA GLU A 73 7.44 -12.52 4.53
C GLU A 73 5.99 -12.79 4.07
N LEU A 74 5.72 -12.80 2.76
CA LEU A 74 4.44 -13.22 2.21
C LEU A 74 4.25 -14.74 2.31
N VAL A 75 5.31 -15.50 2.02
CA VAL A 75 5.28 -16.98 2.07
C VAL A 75 5.04 -17.53 3.48
N HIS A 76 5.50 -16.84 4.52
CA HIS A 76 5.31 -17.27 5.92
C HIS A 76 3.87 -17.13 6.43
N GLN A 77 2.99 -16.38 5.74
CA GLN A 77 1.58 -16.24 6.13
C GLN A 77 0.67 -17.27 5.43
N GLU A 78 1.14 -17.95 4.38
CA GLU A 78 0.36 -18.93 3.60
C GLU A 78 0.57 -20.39 4.02
N GLN A 79 1.22 -20.68 5.15
CA GLN A 79 1.14 -22.01 5.75
C GLN A 79 0.02 -22.05 6.80
N PRO A 80 -1.23 -22.41 6.45
CA PRO A 80 -2.07 -23.09 7.41
C PRO A 80 -1.32 -24.39 7.74
N ALA A 81 -1.07 -24.60 9.03
CA ALA A 81 -0.56 -25.85 9.53
C ALA A 81 -1.36 -26.99 8.89
N ASN A 82 -0.68 -27.82 8.10
CA ASN A 82 -1.07 -29.20 7.87
C ASN A 82 -0.98 -29.91 9.22
N ALA A 83 -1.94 -29.64 10.09
CA ALA A 83 -2.18 -30.36 11.32
C ALA A 83 -3.44 -31.17 11.08
N LEU A 84 -3.27 -32.50 11.14
CA LEU A 84 -4.28 -33.57 11.11
C LEU A 84 -4.44 -34.30 9.77
N ASN A 85 -3.35 -34.95 9.34
CA ASN A 85 -3.44 -36.37 8.98
C ASN A 85 -2.80 -37.17 10.13
N ALA A 86 -3.62 -37.79 10.97
CA ALA A 86 -3.35 -39.00 11.76
C ALA A 86 -4.66 -39.49 12.37
#